data_AF-V5GRZ8-F1
#
_entry.id   AF-V5GRZ8-F1
#
_cell.length_a   1.000
_cell.length_b   1.000
_cell.length_c   1.000
_cell.angle_alpha   90.00
_cell.angle_beta   90.00
_cell.angle_gamma   90.00
#
_symmetry.space_group_name_H-M   'P 1'
#
loop_
_entity.id
_entity.type
_entity.pdbx_description
1 polymer ?
#
loop_
_entity_poly.entity_id
_entity_poly.type
_entity_poly.pdbx_seq_one_letter_code
_entity_poly.pdbx_strand_id
1 'polypeptide(L)'
;MPSNVRPLTGKKKMIPLGAETRVQTIGRLLTYFSGAFIVFSLLCSLAPASSSRGLAPSNGQRRSTTPSGRCDPFSLPGWVDYSIGTNDLPAWRTFDPSCTSSTYLASLISTLNIQQEDPSKIAPHHEHTPARGASVEELNSFLSNRTVLLIGDQRVDQALVSHFCSLTGHKAQPVDKSHPWGNSLNMVPAKHGFTPVKNNAPLAHYCYVPEYDFLVTSVYSYGADTSDTWRGEALYNAPGLFEDRVTDLFVPYLKAMASSKSTSPALPLPRGKAEPDLVFFNSGLWDLARWAHHDIDTGVGLLENLSEERIMWWRSRMVDMLNSVSGAWRKPRIVWRNTAYPLASEASTVEAFLGIEGERRKNHPLYHANRIAQINGAQRSALEVHGDDVVKGERARSARMPNGVVGLGFAEVMMGQDQHALDPLAPSQLPCGALFGEMMLWHLRDAVNP
;
A
#
# COMPACT_ATOMS: atom_id res chain seq x y z
N MET A 1 -71.50 33.08 -52.62
CA MET A 1 -71.65 31.62 -52.80
C MET A 1 -71.08 30.91 -51.57
N PRO A 2 -71.70 29.82 -51.11
CA PRO A 2 -72.57 29.88 -49.94
C PRO A 2 -72.02 29.17 -48.68
N SER A 3 -72.66 29.47 -47.56
CA SER A 3 -72.70 28.66 -46.34
C SER A 3 -73.11 27.22 -46.64
N ASN A 4 -72.68 26.26 -45.81
CA ASN A 4 -73.61 25.39 -45.07
C ASN A 4 -72.89 24.35 -44.20
N VAL A 5 -73.57 24.08 -43.09
CA VAL A 5 -73.21 23.26 -41.94
C VAL A 5 -73.75 21.83 -42.09
N ARG A 6 -72.97 20.84 -41.61
CA ARG A 6 -73.33 19.46 -41.15
C ARG A 6 -73.70 18.40 -42.22
N PRO A 7 -73.53 17.08 -41.93
CA PRO A 7 -73.57 16.44 -40.60
C PRO A 7 -72.45 15.45 -40.23
N LEU A 8 -72.15 15.40 -38.92
CA LEU A 8 -71.52 14.26 -38.26
C LEU A 8 -72.51 13.09 -38.24
N THR A 9 -72.42 12.20 -39.23
CA THR A 9 -73.02 10.86 -39.17
C THR A 9 -71.94 9.82 -39.42
N GLY A 10 -71.04 9.67 -38.45
CA GLY A 10 -70.27 8.45 -38.26
C GLY A 10 -71.16 7.43 -37.56
N LYS A 11 -71.54 6.40 -38.30
CA LYS A 11 -72.41 5.28 -37.92
C LYS A 11 -72.18 4.80 -36.47
N LYS A 12 -73.25 4.76 -35.68
CA LYS A 12 -73.36 3.90 -34.49
C LYS A 12 -73.06 2.46 -34.90
N LYS A 13 -71.89 1.95 -34.57
CA LYS A 13 -71.69 0.50 -34.44
C LYS A 13 -72.04 0.13 -33.01
N MET A 14 -73.13 -0.62 -32.88
CA MET A 14 -73.56 -1.24 -31.63
C MET A 14 -72.40 -2.05 -31.03
N ILE A 15 -72.19 -1.79 -29.76
CA ILE A 15 -71.27 -2.46 -28.85
C ILE A 15 -71.74 -3.92 -28.67
N PRO A 16 -70.89 -4.95 -28.87
CA PRO A 16 -71.10 -6.22 -28.22
C PRO A 16 -70.78 -6.05 -26.73
N LEU A 17 -71.75 -6.34 -25.85
CA LEU A 17 -71.51 -6.54 -24.43
C LEU A 17 -70.33 -7.51 -24.26
N GLY A 18 -69.29 -7.09 -23.52
CA GLY A 18 -68.34 -8.03 -22.92
C GLY A 18 -66.92 -8.10 -23.49
N ALA A 19 -66.41 -7.07 -24.18
CA ALA A 19 -64.98 -6.98 -24.51
C ALA A 19 -64.33 -5.80 -23.78
N GLU A 20 -63.67 -6.07 -22.65
CA GLU A 20 -62.78 -5.08 -22.01
C GLU A 20 -61.72 -4.62 -23.00
N THR A 21 -61.62 -3.30 -23.19
CA THR A 21 -60.57 -2.73 -24.02
C THR A 21 -59.21 -2.89 -23.32
N ARG A 22 -58.14 -3.20 -24.06
CA ARG A 22 -56.77 -3.35 -23.50
C ARG A 22 -56.36 -2.20 -22.57
N VAL A 23 -56.85 -0.99 -22.83
CA VAL A 23 -56.61 0.20 -22.00
C VAL A 23 -57.25 0.08 -20.62
N GLN A 24 -58.45 -0.49 -20.52
CA GLN A 24 -59.12 -0.74 -19.24
C GLN A 24 -58.42 -1.84 -18.43
N THR A 25 -57.91 -2.88 -19.10
CA THR A 25 -57.13 -3.94 -18.44
C THR A 25 -55.80 -3.40 -17.91
N ILE A 26 -55.08 -2.59 -18.70
CA ILE A 26 -53.82 -1.95 -18.27
C ILE A 26 -54.07 -0.96 -17.12
N GLY A 27 -55.14 -0.15 -17.21
CA GLY A 27 -55.54 0.78 -16.16
C GLY A 27 -55.86 0.07 -14.84
N ARG A 28 -56.59 -1.06 -14.89
CA ARG A 28 -56.86 -1.91 -13.72
C ARG A 28 -55.58 -2.48 -13.14
N LEU A 29 -54.67 -2.99 -13.97
CA LEU A 29 -53.41 -3.58 -13.52
C LEU A 29 -52.52 -2.55 -12.79
N LEU A 30 -52.41 -1.34 -13.35
CA LEU A 30 -51.70 -0.22 -12.72
C LEU A 30 -52.36 0.20 -11.40
N THR A 31 -53.69 0.26 -11.35
CA THR A 31 -54.43 0.64 -10.14
C THR A 31 -54.23 -0.40 -9.03
N TYR A 32 -54.26 -1.70 -9.36
CA TYR A 32 -53.98 -2.76 -8.40
C TYR A 32 -52.53 -2.74 -7.93
N PHE A 33 -51.57 -2.48 -8.83
CA PHE A 33 -50.17 -2.37 -8.48
C PHE A 33 -49.90 -1.19 -7.54
N SER A 34 -50.46 -0.01 -7.84
CA SER A 34 -50.34 1.17 -6.99
C SER A 34 -51.02 0.95 -5.63
N GLY A 35 -52.19 0.32 -5.60
CA GLY A 35 -52.87 -0.05 -4.35
C GLY A 35 -52.05 -1.02 -3.50
N ALA A 36 -51.49 -2.06 -4.11
CA ALA A 36 -50.64 -3.03 -3.42
C ALA A 36 -49.35 -2.39 -2.89
N PHE A 37 -48.72 -1.49 -3.66
CA PHE A 37 -47.53 -0.76 -3.25
C PHE A 37 -47.81 0.12 -2.03
N ILE A 38 -48.91 0.89 -2.04
CA ILE A 38 -49.29 1.74 -0.91
C ILE A 38 -49.58 0.91 0.34
N VAL A 39 -50.31 -0.21 0.21
CA VAL A 39 -50.58 -1.11 1.34
C VAL A 39 -49.29 -1.73 1.88
N PHE A 40 -48.36 -2.13 1.01
CA PHE A 40 -47.08 -2.68 1.42
C PHE A 40 -46.22 -1.63 2.14
N SER A 41 -46.14 -0.40 1.63
CA SER A 41 -45.45 0.72 2.29
C SER A 41 -46.10 1.09 3.63
N LEU A 42 -47.43 1.02 3.73
CA LEU A 42 -48.15 1.25 4.99
C LEU A 42 -47.90 0.12 6.00
N LEU A 43 -47.88 -1.14 5.56
CA LEU A 43 -47.55 -2.28 6.43
C LEU A 43 -46.10 -2.24 6.90
N CYS A 44 -45.16 -1.81 6.06
CA CYS A 44 -43.76 -1.61 6.46
C CYS A 44 -43.58 -0.43 7.43
N SER A 45 -44.45 0.58 7.41
CA SER A 45 -44.40 1.72 8.34
C SER A 45 -45.19 1.51 9.62
N LEU A 46 -46.16 0.59 9.63
CA LEU A 46 -46.93 0.17 10.80
C LEU A 46 -46.33 -1.05 11.52
N ALA A 47 -45.32 -1.69 10.93
CA ALA A 47 -44.53 -2.70 11.62
C ALA A 47 -43.88 -2.05 12.85
N PRO A 48 -44.18 -2.51 14.08
CA PRO A 48 -43.56 -1.97 15.27
C PRO A 48 -42.05 -2.14 15.10
N ALA A 49 -41.31 -1.04 15.22
CA ALA A 49 -39.85 -1.08 15.27
C ALA A 49 -39.50 -2.13 16.32
N SER A 50 -38.98 -3.28 15.86
CA SER A 50 -38.46 -4.31 16.74
C SER A 50 -37.49 -3.59 17.66
N SER A 51 -37.85 -3.54 18.94
CA SER A 51 -37.11 -2.90 20.02
C SER A 51 -35.62 -3.06 19.76
N SER A 52 -34.98 -1.97 19.35
CA SER A 52 -33.53 -1.88 19.29
C SER A 52 -33.04 -2.24 20.69
N ARG A 53 -32.53 -3.47 20.82
CA ARG A 53 -31.72 -3.86 21.97
C ARG A 53 -30.71 -2.74 22.14
N GLY A 54 -30.75 -2.11 23.32
CA GLY A 54 -30.08 -0.87 23.63
C GLY A 54 -28.70 -0.82 22.98
N LEU A 55 -28.54 0.16 22.08
CA LEU A 55 -27.22 0.71 21.81
C LEU A 55 -26.73 1.25 23.15
N ALA A 56 -25.88 0.45 23.79
CA ALA A 56 -24.97 0.94 24.79
C ALA A 56 -24.31 2.21 24.22
N PRO A 57 -24.14 3.28 25.02
CA PRO A 57 -23.38 4.42 24.57
C PRO A 57 -22.03 3.90 24.06
N SER A 58 -21.65 4.29 22.85
CA SER A 58 -20.40 3.94 22.20
C SER A 58 -19.23 4.61 22.95
N ASN A 59 -19.00 4.20 24.19
CA ASN A 59 -17.74 4.37 24.87
C ASN A 59 -16.82 3.27 24.37
N GLY A 60 -15.93 3.66 23.48
CA GLY A 60 -14.90 2.79 22.93
C GLY A 60 -14.54 3.24 21.53
N GLN A 61 -13.64 4.23 21.43
CA GLN A 61 -12.60 4.11 20.40
C GLN A 61 -12.15 2.64 20.46
N ARG A 62 -12.39 1.88 19.40
CA ARG A 62 -11.76 0.57 19.27
C ARG A 62 -10.28 0.84 19.44
N ARG A 63 -9.71 0.48 20.60
CA ARG A 63 -8.27 0.35 20.75
C ARG A 63 -7.83 -0.45 19.53
N SER A 64 -6.81 0.01 18.84
CA SER A 64 -6.15 -0.74 17.76
C SER A 64 -5.48 -1.97 18.37
N THR A 65 -6.30 -2.91 18.83
CA THR A 65 -5.88 -4.20 19.33
C THR A 65 -5.55 -5.02 18.12
N THR A 66 -4.29 -5.39 18.01
CA THR A 66 -3.83 -6.34 17.01
C THR A 66 -4.49 -7.70 17.24
N PRO A 67 -4.35 -8.66 16.30
CA PRO A 67 -4.73 -10.05 16.54
C PRO A 67 -4.20 -10.60 17.88
N SER A 68 -3.02 -10.15 18.32
CA SER A 68 -2.38 -10.54 19.59
C SER A 68 -2.92 -9.83 20.83
N GLY A 69 -3.95 -8.99 20.67
CA GLY A 69 -4.52 -8.18 21.74
C GLY A 69 -3.57 -7.09 22.25
N ARG A 70 -2.40 -6.93 21.61
CA ARG A 70 -1.44 -5.87 21.92
C ARG A 70 -1.86 -4.56 21.28
N CYS A 71 -1.46 -3.47 21.91
CA CYS A 71 -1.64 -2.16 21.29
C CYS A 71 -0.64 -1.98 20.15
N ASP A 72 -1.11 -1.43 19.03
CA ASP A 72 -0.27 -0.94 17.94
C ASP A 72 0.15 0.52 18.19
N PRO A 73 1.39 0.78 18.63
CA PRO A 73 1.84 2.15 18.93
C PRO A 73 1.94 3.02 17.67
N PHE A 74 2.15 2.42 16.49
CA PHE A 74 2.31 3.14 15.23
C PHE A 74 0.97 3.47 14.56
N SER A 75 -0.11 2.91 15.07
CA SER A 75 -1.48 3.31 14.72
C SER A 75 -2.01 4.48 15.56
N LEU A 76 -1.33 4.81 16.68
CA LEU A 76 -1.75 5.87 17.59
C LEU A 76 -1.01 7.18 17.34
N PRO A 77 -1.65 8.34 17.61
CA PRO A 77 -0.97 9.63 17.61
C PRO A 77 0.20 9.66 18.60
N GLY A 78 1.27 10.34 18.20
CA GLY A 78 2.52 10.40 18.94
C GLY A 78 3.49 11.43 18.41
N TRP A 79 4.75 11.35 18.84
CA TRP A 79 5.86 12.19 18.39
C TRP A 79 7.15 11.37 18.27
N VAL A 80 8.08 11.88 17.46
CA VAL A 80 9.44 11.35 17.39
C VAL A 80 10.27 11.94 18.53
N ASP A 81 10.81 11.07 19.37
CA ASP A 81 11.81 11.38 20.38
C ASP A 81 13.19 11.09 19.80
N TYR A 82 13.89 12.15 19.38
CA TYR A 82 15.22 12.10 18.78
C TYR A 82 15.98 13.40 19.02
N SER A 83 17.23 13.29 19.45
CA SER A 83 18.14 14.43 19.59
C SER A 83 19.46 14.13 18.89
N ILE A 84 19.94 15.09 18.09
CA ILE A 84 21.14 14.97 17.25
C ILE A 84 22.44 14.84 18.11
N GLY A 85 22.37 15.09 19.42
CA GLY A 85 23.50 14.96 20.35
C GLY A 85 23.45 13.77 21.29
N THR A 86 22.37 12.99 21.30
CA THR A 86 22.27 11.78 22.12
C THR A 86 22.71 10.57 21.29
N ASN A 87 23.48 9.65 21.89
CA ASN A 87 23.76 8.34 21.28
C ASN A 87 22.53 7.42 21.33
N ASP A 88 21.31 7.97 21.32
CA ASP A 88 20.07 7.20 21.42
C ASP A 88 19.45 6.97 20.04
N LEU A 89 18.95 5.75 19.83
CA LEU A 89 18.14 5.46 18.66
C LEU A 89 16.83 6.27 18.73
N PRO A 90 16.41 6.88 17.61
CA PRO A 90 15.11 7.54 17.51
C PRO A 90 13.97 6.61 17.92
N ALA A 91 13.02 7.12 18.68
CA ALA A 91 11.85 6.36 19.11
C ALA A 91 10.55 7.11 18.81
N TRP A 92 9.53 6.39 18.36
CA TRP A 92 8.17 6.91 18.36
C TRP A 92 7.61 6.83 19.78
N ARG A 93 6.97 7.89 20.28
CA ARG A 93 6.26 7.87 21.57
C ARG A 93 4.82 8.24 21.36
N THR A 94 3.92 7.44 21.89
CA THR A 94 2.48 7.72 21.82
C THR A 94 2.06 8.65 22.96
N PHE A 95 0.94 9.37 22.77
CA PHE A 95 0.31 10.12 23.86
C PHE A 95 -0.43 9.20 24.86
N ASP A 96 -0.65 7.93 24.52
CA ASP A 96 -1.28 6.95 25.40
C ASP A 96 -0.21 6.18 26.21
N PRO A 97 -0.07 6.44 27.52
CA PRO A 97 0.94 5.77 28.34
C PRO A 97 0.72 4.25 28.46
N SER A 98 -0.47 3.74 28.12
CA SER A 98 -0.75 2.30 28.09
C SER A 98 -0.24 1.60 26.82
N CYS A 99 0.22 2.37 25.82
CA CYS A 99 0.67 1.89 24.53
C CYS A 99 2.07 2.41 24.19
N THR A 100 3.09 1.91 24.88
CA THR A 100 4.48 2.29 24.62
C THR A 100 5.02 1.58 23.40
N SER A 101 5.84 2.29 22.60
CA SER A 101 6.57 1.68 21.49
C SER A 101 7.54 0.61 21.97
N SER A 102 7.78 -0.37 21.10
CA SER A 102 8.78 -1.41 21.33
C SER A 102 10.20 -0.88 21.17
N THR A 103 11.16 -1.72 21.57
CA THR A 103 12.60 -1.47 21.46
C THR A 103 13.30 -2.61 20.72
N TYR A 104 12.63 -3.25 19.74
CA TYR A 104 13.17 -4.43 19.06
C TYR A 104 14.42 -4.12 18.27
N LEU A 105 14.50 -2.96 17.62
CA LEU A 105 15.68 -2.56 16.86
C LEU A 105 16.87 -2.35 17.78
N ALA A 106 16.68 -1.63 18.87
CA ALA A 106 17.72 -1.44 19.89
C ALA A 106 18.19 -2.78 20.48
N SER A 107 17.25 -3.67 20.79
CA SER A 107 17.56 -5.01 21.32
C SER A 107 18.32 -5.84 20.28
N LEU A 108 17.88 -5.85 19.02
CA LEU A 108 18.55 -6.54 17.92
C LEU A 108 19.99 -6.05 17.80
N ILE A 109 20.20 -4.74 17.64
CA ILE A 109 21.53 -4.14 17.48
C ILE A 109 22.44 -4.50 18.66
N SER A 110 21.94 -4.47 19.90
CA SER A 110 22.74 -4.82 21.09
C SER A 110 23.22 -6.27 21.12
N THR A 111 22.58 -7.17 20.36
CA THR A 111 22.96 -8.58 20.26
C THR A 111 23.89 -8.87 19.08
N LEU A 112 23.99 -7.96 18.12
CA LEU A 112 24.87 -8.09 16.98
C LEU A 112 26.27 -7.62 17.42
N ASN A 113 27.26 -8.51 17.39
CA ASN A 113 28.64 -8.18 17.73
C ASN A 113 29.29 -7.40 16.58
N ILE A 114 28.82 -6.17 16.35
CA ILE A 114 29.21 -5.32 15.22
C ILE A 114 30.66 -4.87 15.42
N GLN A 115 31.58 -5.42 14.62
CA GLN A 115 32.95 -4.92 14.51
C GLN A 115 33.00 -3.84 13.43
N GLN A 116 33.24 -2.58 13.80
CA GLN A 116 33.26 -1.46 12.87
C GLN A 116 34.67 -0.87 12.74
N GLU A 117 35.19 -0.81 11.50
CA GLU A 117 36.54 -0.32 11.21
C GLU A 117 36.67 1.22 11.32
N ASP A 118 35.56 1.96 11.27
CA ASP A 118 35.53 3.42 11.29
C ASP A 118 34.64 3.97 12.44
N PRO A 119 35.25 4.44 13.55
CA PRO A 119 34.53 4.99 14.70
C PRO A 119 33.98 6.41 14.47
N SER A 120 34.10 6.99 13.28
CA SER A 120 33.37 8.23 12.94
C SER A 120 32.02 7.97 12.26
N LYS A 121 31.81 6.73 11.80
CA LYS A 121 30.54 6.21 11.28
C LYS A 121 29.73 5.48 12.34
N ILE A 122 29.97 5.81 13.61
CA ILE A 122 29.13 5.40 14.74
C ILE A 122 27.70 5.77 14.36
N ALA A 123 26.92 4.81 13.87
CA ALA A 123 25.56 4.76 14.38
C ALA A 123 25.68 4.45 15.90
N PRO A 124 24.73 4.86 16.74
CA PRO A 124 24.90 5.05 18.20
C PRO A 124 25.27 3.83 19.09
N HIS A 125 26.04 2.88 18.58
CA HIS A 125 26.10 1.47 18.91
C HIS A 125 26.82 1.09 20.21
N HIS A 126 27.37 2.03 20.98
CA HIS A 126 28.23 1.67 22.12
C HIS A 126 27.60 1.80 23.51
N GLU A 127 26.39 2.35 23.67
CA GLU A 127 25.80 2.56 25.01
C GLU A 127 24.38 1.99 25.20
N HIS A 128 23.89 1.17 24.28
CA HIS A 128 22.60 0.49 24.48
C HIS A 128 22.78 -0.80 25.26
N THR A 129 23.00 -0.67 26.57
CA THR A 129 22.58 -1.72 27.50
C THR A 129 21.08 -1.53 27.71
N PRO A 130 20.19 -2.30 27.07
CA PRO A 130 18.77 -2.04 27.21
C PRO A 130 18.35 -2.37 28.65
N ALA A 131 17.94 -1.35 29.41
CA ALA A 131 17.48 -1.53 30.79
C ALA A 131 16.27 -2.48 30.91
N ARG A 132 15.50 -2.67 29.82
CA ARG A 132 14.35 -3.58 29.65
C ARG A 132 14.10 -3.94 28.17
N GLY A 133 15.09 -4.50 27.48
CA GLY A 133 14.98 -4.90 26.07
C GLY A 133 14.35 -6.28 25.86
N ALA A 134 14.03 -6.61 24.60
CA ALA A 134 13.66 -7.98 24.24
C ALA A 134 14.84 -8.92 24.49
N SER A 135 14.57 -10.08 25.08
CA SER A 135 15.62 -11.11 25.28
C SER A 135 16.08 -11.70 23.95
N VAL A 136 17.28 -12.29 23.92
CA VAL A 136 17.79 -13.02 22.74
C VAL A 136 16.82 -14.13 22.35
N GLU A 137 16.21 -14.80 23.34
CA GLU A 137 15.18 -15.82 23.16
C GLU A 137 13.93 -15.24 22.50
N GLU A 138 13.50 -14.05 22.94
CA GLU A 138 12.36 -13.34 22.35
C GLU A 138 12.64 -12.94 20.90
N LEU A 139 13.81 -12.36 20.61
CA LEU A 139 14.21 -12.01 19.24
C LEU A 139 14.25 -13.25 18.34
N ASN A 140 14.86 -14.33 18.81
CA ASN A 140 14.88 -15.60 18.07
C ASN A 140 13.48 -16.15 17.78
N SER A 141 12.53 -15.97 18.68
CA SER A 141 11.16 -16.47 18.50
C SER A 141 10.45 -15.88 17.28
N PHE A 142 10.81 -14.68 16.84
CA PHE A 142 10.16 -13.99 15.72
C PHE A 142 11.08 -13.57 14.57
N LEU A 143 12.42 -13.68 14.70
CA LEU A 143 13.36 -13.38 13.61
C LEU A 143 13.89 -14.62 12.90
N SER A 144 13.99 -15.75 13.61
CA SER A 144 14.62 -16.96 13.08
C SER A 144 13.96 -17.46 11.79
N ASN A 145 14.76 -17.57 10.72
CA ASN A 145 14.34 -17.99 9.38
C ASN A 145 13.18 -17.14 8.80
N ARG A 146 13.06 -15.86 9.18
CA ARG A 146 11.98 -14.98 8.69
C ARG A 146 12.37 -14.12 7.51
N THR A 147 11.41 -13.91 6.61
CA THR A 147 11.57 -13.05 5.43
C THR A 147 10.54 -11.92 5.46
N VAL A 148 11.01 -10.67 5.45
CA VAL A 148 10.16 -9.48 5.23
C VAL A 148 10.32 -9.03 3.79
N LEU A 149 9.20 -8.79 3.10
CA LEU A 149 9.16 -8.29 1.73
C LEU A 149 8.58 -6.87 1.69
N LEU A 150 9.31 -5.92 1.11
CA LEU A 150 8.83 -4.58 0.78
C LEU A 150 8.46 -4.57 -0.70
N ILE A 151 7.29 -4.04 -1.03
CA ILE A 151 6.81 -3.85 -2.40
C ILE A 151 6.42 -2.38 -2.56
N GLY A 152 7.12 -1.66 -3.42
CA GLY A 152 6.78 -0.26 -3.67
C GLY A 152 7.75 0.50 -4.56
N ASP A 153 8.03 1.75 -4.20
CA ASP A 153 8.81 2.70 -4.97
C ASP A 153 10.31 2.41 -4.83
N GLN A 154 11.01 2.24 -5.96
CA GLN A 154 12.41 1.79 -5.97
C GLN A 154 13.33 2.61 -5.07
N ARG A 155 13.31 3.94 -5.19
CA ARG A 155 14.21 4.82 -4.42
C ARG A 155 13.97 4.73 -2.91
N VAL A 156 12.71 4.68 -2.50
CA VAL A 156 12.32 4.68 -1.08
C VAL A 156 12.63 3.33 -0.45
N ASP A 157 12.15 2.24 -1.05
CA ASP A 157 12.26 0.91 -0.42
C ASP A 157 13.69 0.36 -0.50
N GLN A 158 14.46 0.71 -1.54
CA GLN A 158 15.90 0.45 -1.58
C GLN A 158 16.62 1.13 -0.41
N ALA A 159 16.30 2.40 -0.14
CA ALA A 159 16.91 3.16 0.93
C ALA A 159 16.54 2.56 2.30
N LEU A 160 15.29 2.19 2.52
CA LEU A 160 14.85 1.56 3.78
C LEU A 160 15.55 0.22 4.04
N VAL A 161 15.72 -0.65 3.03
CA VAL A 161 16.51 -1.88 3.19
C VAL A 161 17.98 -1.58 3.47
N SER A 162 18.56 -0.58 2.80
CA SER A 162 19.96 -0.18 2.97
C SER A 162 20.21 0.40 4.36
N HIS A 163 19.28 1.21 4.87
CA HIS A 163 19.34 1.79 6.22
C HIS A 163 19.26 0.72 7.28
N PHE A 164 18.31 -0.22 7.16
CA PHE A 164 18.22 -1.35 8.09
C PHE A 164 19.53 -2.15 8.11
N CYS A 165 20.09 -2.44 6.93
CA CYS A 165 21.37 -3.14 6.83
C CYS A 165 22.52 -2.38 7.49
N SER A 166 22.64 -1.09 7.22
CA SER A 166 23.70 -0.30 7.84
C SER A 166 23.54 -0.20 9.35
N LEU A 167 22.31 -0.12 9.87
CA LEU A 167 22.03 -0.10 11.31
C LEU A 167 22.37 -1.43 11.99
N THR A 168 22.30 -2.55 11.27
CA THR A 168 22.68 -3.87 11.78
C THR A 168 24.15 -4.24 11.49
N GLY A 169 24.96 -3.33 10.94
CA GLY A 169 26.37 -3.59 10.59
C GLY A 169 26.57 -4.40 9.29
N HIS A 170 25.52 -4.52 8.47
CA HIS A 170 25.48 -5.31 7.24
C HIS A 170 25.41 -4.41 5.99
N LYS A 171 25.52 -5.03 4.80
CA LYS A 171 25.44 -4.33 3.50
C LYS A 171 24.31 -4.88 2.64
N ALA A 172 23.45 -3.99 2.15
CA ALA A 172 22.41 -4.36 1.21
C ALA A 172 23.02 -4.80 -0.13
N GLN A 173 22.44 -5.83 -0.74
CA GLN A 173 22.90 -6.44 -1.99
C GLN A 173 21.83 -6.34 -3.09
N PRO A 174 22.20 -5.94 -4.32
CA PRO A 174 21.28 -5.92 -5.45
C PRO A 174 21.04 -7.33 -6.01
N VAL A 175 19.83 -7.55 -6.52
CA VAL A 175 19.44 -8.77 -7.26
C VAL A 175 19.11 -8.36 -8.68
N ASP A 176 20.10 -8.41 -9.56
CA ASP A 176 19.92 -8.19 -10.99
C ASP A 176 19.77 -9.53 -11.76
N LYS A 177 19.74 -9.47 -13.09
CA LYS A 177 19.56 -10.67 -13.94
C LYS A 177 20.70 -11.68 -13.85
N SER A 178 21.87 -11.27 -13.35
CA SER A 178 23.06 -12.11 -13.16
C SER A 178 23.09 -12.77 -11.79
N HIS A 179 22.36 -12.21 -10.82
CA HIS A 179 22.21 -12.78 -9.49
C HIS A 179 21.44 -14.12 -9.55
N PRO A 180 21.83 -15.15 -8.79
CA PRO A 180 21.16 -16.47 -8.81
C PRO A 180 19.65 -16.44 -8.51
N TRP A 181 19.20 -15.43 -7.76
CA TRP A 181 17.78 -15.20 -7.46
C TRP A 181 17.05 -14.31 -8.48
N GLY A 182 17.77 -13.61 -9.36
CA GLY A 182 17.20 -12.68 -10.32
C GLY A 182 16.85 -13.30 -11.68
N ASN A 183 16.92 -14.62 -11.82
CA ASN A 183 16.65 -15.31 -13.09
C ASN A 183 15.23 -15.08 -13.63
N SER A 184 14.27 -14.69 -12.78
CA SER A 184 12.92 -14.32 -13.22
C SER A 184 12.92 -13.17 -14.23
N LEU A 185 13.90 -12.26 -14.17
CA LEU A 185 14.10 -11.21 -15.19
C LEU A 185 14.39 -11.77 -16.59
N ASN A 186 14.98 -12.96 -16.69
CA ASN A 186 15.25 -13.64 -17.96
C ASN A 186 14.07 -14.50 -18.43
N MET A 187 13.08 -14.75 -17.55
CA MET A 187 11.96 -15.67 -17.79
C MET A 187 10.62 -14.96 -18.02
N VAL A 188 10.62 -13.62 -18.08
CA VAL A 188 9.41 -12.83 -18.31
C VAL A 188 8.74 -13.28 -19.63
N PRO A 189 7.45 -13.64 -19.60
CA PRO A 189 6.75 -14.08 -20.79
C PRO A 189 6.79 -13.05 -21.93
N ALA A 190 7.06 -13.52 -23.16
CA ALA A 190 7.19 -12.65 -24.34
C ALA A 190 5.94 -11.79 -24.62
N LYS A 191 4.76 -12.19 -24.12
CA LYS A 191 3.50 -11.42 -24.23
C LYS A 191 3.56 -10.03 -23.59
N HIS A 192 4.46 -9.79 -22.64
CA HIS A 192 4.66 -8.46 -22.03
C HIS A 192 5.52 -7.54 -22.89
N GLY A 193 6.00 -8.05 -24.03
CA GLY A 193 6.97 -7.38 -24.90
C GLY A 193 8.39 -7.48 -24.33
N PHE A 194 9.37 -7.54 -25.24
CA PHE A 194 10.77 -7.56 -24.86
C PHE A 194 11.28 -6.12 -24.72
N THR A 195 11.35 -5.61 -23.50
CA THR A 195 12.21 -4.47 -23.21
C THR A 195 13.50 -5.03 -22.63
N PRO A 196 14.66 -4.92 -23.31
CA PRO A 196 15.93 -5.27 -22.70
C PRO A 196 16.04 -4.52 -21.37
N VAL A 197 16.38 -5.21 -20.29
CA VAL A 197 16.68 -4.55 -19.01
C VAL A 197 17.80 -3.54 -19.27
N LYS A 198 17.45 -2.27 -19.39
CA LYS A 198 18.42 -1.19 -19.56
C LYS A 198 19.29 -1.16 -18.31
N ASN A 199 20.60 -1.01 -18.51
CA ASN A 199 21.58 -0.79 -17.43
C ASN A 199 21.59 -1.86 -16.31
N ASN A 200 21.14 -3.08 -16.58
CA ASN A 200 21.11 -4.16 -15.59
C ASN A 200 20.31 -3.77 -14.32
N ALA A 201 19.21 -3.03 -14.50
CA ALA A 201 18.35 -2.58 -13.41
C ALA A 201 17.95 -3.75 -12.48
N PRO A 202 18.17 -3.63 -11.15
CA PRO A 202 17.93 -4.70 -10.21
C PRO A 202 16.42 -4.96 -10.03
N LEU A 203 16.06 -6.24 -9.93
CA LEU A 203 14.73 -6.68 -9.51
C LEU A 203 14.46 -6.33 -8.05
N ALA A 204 15.47 -6.52 -7.20
CA ALA A 204 15.34 -6.42 -5.76
C ALA A 204 16.62 -5.91 -5.10
N HIS A 205 16.50 -5.48 -3.85
CA HIS A 205 17.64 -5.36 -2.93
C HIS A 205 17.32 -6.07 -1.63
N TYR A 206 18.29 -6.80 -1.07
CA TYR A 206 18.11 -7.50 0.19
C TYR A 206 19.18 -7.17 1.22
N CYS A 207 18.79 -7.31 2.47
CA CYS A 207 19.61 -7.28 3.65
C CYS A 207 19.49 -8.63 4.37
N TYR A 208 20.61 -9.27 4.70
CA TYR A 208 20.64 -10.53 5.44
C TYR A 208 21.40 -10.35 6.74
N VAL A 209 20.76 -10.75 7.84
CA VAL A 209 21.31 -10.76 9.20
C VAL A 209 21.52 -12.23 9.61
N PRO A 210 22.76 -12.76 9.48
CA PRO A 210 23.05 -14.18 9.65
C PRO A 210 22.83 -14.69 11.07
N GLU A 211 23.02 -13.86 12.09
CA GLU A 211 22.87 -14.24 13.51
C GLU A 211 21.47 -14.74 13.85
N TYR A 212 20.47 -14.23 13.11
CA TYR A 212 19.08 -14.62 13.26
C TYR A 212 18.52 -15.33 12.03
N ASP A 213 19.35 -15.63 11.03
CA ASP A 213 18.89 -16.10 9.72
C ASP A 213 17.70 -15.25 9.20
N PHE A 214 17.81 -13.93 9.34
CA PHE A 214 16.74 -12.98 9.06
C PHE A 214 17.00 -12.23 7.76
N LEU A 215 15.99 -12.12 6.90
CA LEU A 215 16.12 -11.48 5.59
C LEU A 215 15.05 -10.41 5.38
N VAL A 216 15.48 -9.21 4.99
CA VAL A 216 14.61 -8.13 4.51
C VAL A 216 14.91 -7.90 3.05
N THR A 217 13.90 -7.91 2.19
CA THR A 217 14.09 -7.67 0.76
C THR A 217 13.05 -6.70 0.23
N SER A 218 13.42 -5.92 -0.79
CA SER A 218 12.55 -4.97 -1.49
C SER A 218 12.44 -5.34 -2.96
N VAL A 219 11.24 -5.33 -3.51
CA VAL A 219 10.95 -5.47 -4.94
C VAL A 219 10.13 -4.26 -5.41
N TYR A 220 10.24 -3.94 -6.69
CA TYR A 220 9.77 -2.64 -7.19
C TYR A 220 8.59 -2.77 -8.14
N SER A 221 7.68 -1.81 -8.08
CA SER A 221 6.53 -1.69 -8.99
C SER A 221 6.47 -0.28 -9.61
N TYR A 222 5.60 -0.11 -10.61
CA TYR A 222 5.37 1.16 -11.30
C TYR A 222 4.02 1.79 -10.91
N GLY A 223 3.65 1.63 -9.65
CA GLY A 223 2.40 2.12 -9.08
C GLY A 223 1.16 1.31 -9.53
N ALA A 224 0.01 1.96 -9.49
CA ALA A 224 -1.30 1.44 -9.88
C ALA A 224 -1.50 1.32 -11.41
N ASP A 225 -0.45 1.60 -12.19
CA ASP A 225 -0.52 1.70 -13.64
C ASP A 225 -1.00 0.41 -14.32
N THR A 226 -2.02 0.55 -15.16
CA THR A 226 -2.58 -0.52 -15.99
C THR A 226 -2.26 -0.38 -17.48
N SER A 227 -1.63 0.72 -17.86
CA SER A 227 -1.41 1.12 -19.26
C SER A 227 0.04 0.94 -19.70
N ASP A 228 0.92 0.50 -18.80
CA ASP A 228 2.34 0.31 -19.05
C ASP A 228 3.03 1.59 -19.59
N THR A 229 2.67 2.70 -18.95
CA THR A 229 3.10 4.07 -19.25
C THR A 229 4.62 4.20 -19.19
N TRP A 230 5.26 3.40 -18.33
CA TRP A 230 6.66 3.53 -17.96
C TRP A 230 7.62 2.68 -18.80
N ARG A 231 7.12 1.98 -19.83
CA ARG A 231 7.92 1.06 -20.67
C ARG A 231 9.22 1.68 -21.25
N GLY A 232 9.23 3.00 -21.45
CA GLY A 232 10.37 3.74 -22.01
C GLY A 232 11.51 4.02 -21.03
N GLU A 233 11.21 4.00 -19.72
CA GLU A 233 12.08 4.55 -18.68
C GLU A 233 13.35 3.71 -18.44
N ALA A 234 14.41 4.36 -17.97
CA ALA A 234 15.71 3.71 -17.76
C ALA A 234 15.68 2.60 -16.71
N LEU A 235 14.84 2.76 -15.68
CA LEU A 235 14.64 1.81 -14.59
C LEU A 235 13.53 0.78 -14.88
N TYR A 236 12.98 0.78 -16.10
CA TYR A 236 11.92 -0.14 -16.49
C TYR A 236 12.43 -1.56 -16.75
N ASN A 237 11.78 -2.55 -16.13
CA ASN A 237 11.82 -3.95 -16.51
C ASN A 237 10.39 -4.49 -16.65
N ALA A 238 10.13 -5.26 -17.70
CA ALA A 238 8.82 -5.87 -17.90
C ALA A 238 8.53 -6.93 -16.81
N PRO A 239 7.25 -7.17 -16.46
CA PRO A 239 6.05 -6.48 -16.94
C PRO A 239 5.76 -5.16 -16.19
N GLY A 240 5.02 -4.25 -16.82
CA GLY A 240 4.58 -3.00 -16.20
C GLY A 240 3.40 -3.16 -15.24
N LEU A 241 2.47 -4.05 -15.57
CA LEU A 241 1.28 -4.31 -14.74
C LEU A 241 1.68 -4.97 -13.42
N PHE A 242 1.22 -4.40 -12.30
CA PHE A 242 1.54 -4.90 -10.96
C PHE A 242 1.23 -6.39 -10.76
N GLU A 243 0.03 -6.83 -11.15
CA GLU A 243 -0.41 -8.21 -10.95
C GLU A 243 0.49 -9.21 -11.70
N ASP A 244 0.93 -8.87 -12.91
CA ASP A 244 1.87 -9.68 -13.69
C ASP A 244 3.26 -9.69 -13.04
N ARG A 245 3.70 -8.58 -12.41
CA ARG A 245 4.98 -8.55 -11.67
C ARG A 245 4.95 -9.49 -10.47
N VAL A 246 3.82 -9.55 -9.77
CA VAL A 246 3.64 -10.49 -8.66
C VAL A 246 3.82 -11.93 -9.16
N THR A 247 3.15 -12.32 -10.25
CA THR A 247 3.19 -13.70 -10.76
C THR A 247 4.51 -14.07 -11.41
N ASP A 248 5.09 -13.16 -12.19
CA ASP A 248 6.18 -13.49 -13.12
C ASP A 248 7.55 -13.09 -12.58
N LEU A 249 7.62 -12.14 -11.63
CA LEU A 249 8.87 -11.69 -11.03
C LEU A 249 8.98 -12.03 -9.55
N PHE A 250 8.02 -11.58 -8.72
CA PHE A 250 8.15 -11.61 -7.27
C PHE A 250 8.02 -13.03 -6.71
N VAL A 251 6.98 -13.77 -7.12
CA VAL A 251 6.81 -15.16 -6.70
C VAL A 251 8.00 -16.03 -7.12
N PRO A 252 8.49 -16.00 -8.37
CA PRO A 252 9.69 -16.74 -8.76
C PRO A 252 10.96 -16.31 -8.00
N TYR A 253 11.12 -15.02 -7.71
CA TYR A 253 12.24 -14.51 -6.90
C TYR A 253 12.26 -15.13 -5.49
N LEU A 254 11.14 -15.11 -4.77
CA LEU A 254 11.08 -15.73 -3.44
C LEU A 254 11.26 -17.26 -3.50
N LYS A 255 10.74 -17.91 -4.56
CA LYS A 255 11.00 -19.35 -4.80
C LYS A 255 12.49 -19.64 -5.00
N ALA A 256 13.22 -18.76 -5.69
CA ALA A 256 14.66 -18.92 -5.87
C ALA A 256 15.41 -18.77 -4.54
N MET A 257 15.00 -17.85 -3.66
CA MET A 257 15.58 -17.72 -2.32
C MET A 257 15.34 -18.94 -1.42
N ALA A 258 14.23 -19.64 -1.60
CA ALA A 258 13.94 -20.89 -0.88
C ALA A 258 14.56 -22.14 -1.54
N SER A 259 15.14 -22.01 -2.73
CA SER A 259 15.62 -23.14 -3.52
C SER A 259 17.06 -23.51 -3.14
N SER A 260 17.28 -24.79 -2.83
CA SER A 260 18.63 -25.34 -2.65
C SER A 260 19.47 -25.32 -3.94
N LYS A 261 18.84 -25.19 -5.11
CA LYS A 261 19.50 -25.14 -6.43
C LYS A 261 20.02 -23.74 -6.79
N SER A 262 19.60 -22.71 -6.09
CA SER A 262 19.95 -21.31 -6.36
C SER A 262 20.81 -20.74 -5.22
N THR A 263 21.86 -21.48 -4.86
CA THR A 263 22.73 -21.20 -3.71
C THR A 263 24.18 -21.01 -4.15
N SER A 264 24.95 -20.33 -3.31
CA SER A 264 26.39 -20.12 -3.42
C SER A 264 26.93 -19.86 -2.01
N PRO A 265 28.21 -20.14 -1.71
CA PRO A 265 28.81 -19.79 -0.41
C PRO A 265 28.69 -18.32 -0.03
N ALA A 266 28.54 -17.43 -1.02
CA ALA A 266 28.35 -15.99 -0.83
C ALA A 266 26.88 -15.58 -0.63
N LEU A 267 25.93 -16.52 -0.69
CA LEU A 267 24.50 -16.26 -0.54
C LEU A 267 24.00 -16.67 0.85
N PRO A 268 22.93 -16.01 1.33
CA PRO A 268 22.17 -16.47 2.48
C PRO A 268 21.73 -17.93 2.36
N LEU A 269 21.48 -18.56 3.52
CA LEU A 269 20.94 -19.91 3.58
C LEU A 269 19.56 -19.96 2.89
N PRO A 270 19.22 -21.08 2.22
CA PRO A 270 17.89 -21.27 1.64
C PRO A 270 16.80 -21.02 2.69
N ARG A 271 15.82 -20.19 2.34
CA ARG A 271 14.68 -19.92 3.23
C ARG A 271 13.87 -21.20 3.43
N GLY A 272 13.34 -21.40 4.64
CA GLY A 272 12.52 -22.58 4.94
C GLY A 272 11.20 -22.62 4.16
N LYS A 273 10.76 -21.48 3.63
CA LYS A 273 9.58 -21.34 2.76
C LYS A 273 9.79 -20.23 1.73
N ALA A 274 9.09 -20.35 0.60
CA ALA A 274 9.06 -19.34 -0.47
C ALA A 274 8.06 -18.20 -0.20
N GLU A 275 7.25 -18.29 0.85
CA GLU A 275 6.31 -17.23 1.23
C GLU A 275 6.98 -16.27 2.22
N PRO A 276 6.79 -14.94 2.08
CA PRO A 276 7.26 -14.00 3.08
C PRO A 276 6.44 -14.14 4.37
N ASP A 277 7.03 -13.77 5.51
CA ASP A 277 6.34 -13.74 6.81
C ASP A 277 5.57 -12.42 7.00
N LEU A 278 6.04 -11.35 6.37
CA LEU A 278 5.44 -10.02 6.42
C LEU A 278 5.65 -9.32 5.08
N VAL A 279 4.61 -8.64 4.59
CA VAL A 279 4.69 -7.82 3.38
C VAL A 279 4.40 -6.37 3.73
N PHE A 280 5.33 -5.46 3.46
CA PHE A 280 5.06 -4.04 3.38
C PHE A 280 4.69 -3.69 1.94
N PHE A 281 3.56 -3.04 1.75
CA PHE A 281 3.07 -2.62 0.45
C PHE A 281 2.89 -1.10 0.43
N ASN A 282 3.37 -0.44 -0.62
CA ASN A 282 3.15 0.98 -0.87
C ASN A 282 3.06 1.23 -2.39
N SER A 283 2.23 2.20 -2.76
CA SER A 283 2.09 2.70 -4.13
C SER A 283 1.75 4.18 -4.02
N GLY A 284 2.64 5.07 -4.42
CA GLY A 284 2.37 6.49 -4.34
C GLY A 284 3.21 7.34 -5.28
N LEU A 285 4.55 7.23 -5.24
CA LEU A 285 5.39 8.16 -6.01
C LEU A 285 5.26 7.93 -7.52
N TRP A 286 5.22 6.68 -7.98
CA TRP A 286 4.91 6.39 -9.39
C TRP A 286 3.51 6.85 -9.82
N ASP A 287 2.51 6.77 -8.93
CA ASP A 287 1.15 7.25 -9.24
C ASP A 287 1.11 8.78 -9.38
N LEU A 288 1.80 9.48 -8.48
CA LEU A 288 1.95 10.94 -8.50
C LEU A 288 2.73 11.38 -9.75
N ALA A 289 3.82 10.67 -10.09
CA ALA A 289 4.58 10.91 -11.32
C ALA A 289 3.70 10.77 -12.56
N ARG A 290 2.84 9.74 -12.62
CA ARG A 290 1.92 9.51 -13.73
C ARG A 290 0.92 10.65 -13.89
N TRP A 291 0.39 11.16 -12.78
CA TRP A 291 -0.53 12.28 -12.81
C TRP A 291 0.18 13.59 -13.16
N ALA A 292 1.41 13.81 -12.68
CA ALA A 292 2.22 14.98 -12.99
C ALA A 292 2.57 15.07 -14.49
N HIS A 293 3.28 14.07 -15.05
CA HIS A 293 2.66 13.28 -16.11
C HIS A 293 1.72 13.95 -17.12
N HIS A 294 0.50 13.43 -17.02
CA HIS A 294 -0.69 13.84 -17.72
C HIS A 294 -1.04 15.32 -17.52
N ASP A 295 -0.83 15.88 -16.32
CA ASP A 295 -1.16 17.29 -16.03
C ASP A 295 -0.27 18.24 -16.84
N ILE A 296 1.02 17.93 -16.99
CA ILE A 296 1.94 18.67 -17.86
C ILE A 296 1.45 18.63 -19.30
N ASP A 297 1.14 17.43 -19.81
CA ASP A 297 0.72 17.22 -21.20
C ASP A 297 -0.63 17.91 -21.51
N THR A 298 -1.48 18.08 -20.50
CA THR A 298 -2.81 18.71 -20.64
C THR A 298 -2.87 20.16 -20.18
N GLY A 299 -1.76 20.72 -19.70
CA GLY A 299 -1.66 22.11 -19.23
C GLY A 299 -2.39 22.40 -17.91
N VAL A 300 -2.63 21.37 -17.09
CA VAL A 300 -3.27 21.47 -15.76
C VAL A 300 -2.22 21.82 -14.70
N GLY A 301 -2.62 22.57 -13.66
CA GLY A 301 -1.73 22.96 -12.56
C GLY A 301 -1.25 21.78 -11.72
N LEU A 302 0.07 21.68 -11.49
CA LEU A 302 0.70 20.60 -10.70
C LEU A 302 0.54 20.75 -9.17
N LEU A 303 0.14 21.94 -8.72
CA LEU A 303 -0.09 22.24 -7.30
C LEU A 303 -1.53 21.97 -6.85
N GLU A 304 -2.43 21.79 -7.81
CA GLU A 304 -3.83 21.55 -7.54
C GLU A 304 -4.07 20.16 -6.95
N ASN A 305 -5.19 20.03 -6.26
CA ASN A 305 -5.67 18.76 -5.71
C ASN A 305 -5.91 17.73 -6.83
N LEU A 306 -5.74 16.45 -6.50
CA LEU A 306 -6.21 15.36 -7.36
C LEU A 306 -7.73 15.42 -7.52
N SER A 307 -8.21 15.10 -8.72
CA SER A 307 -9.63 14.96 -8.99
C SER A 307 -10.21 13.76 -8.24
N GLU A 308 -11.52 13.82 -7.96
CA GLU A 308 -12.25 12.71 -7.35
C GLU A 308 -12.08 11.41 -8.15
N GLU A 309 -12.14 11.49 -9.47
CA GLU A 309 -11.95 10.35 -10.38
C GLU A 309 -10.59 9.66 -10.15
N ARG A 310 -9.50 10.43 -10.07
CA ARG A 310 -8.15 9.89 -9.83
C ARG A 310 -8.05 9.20 -8.48
N ILE A 311 -8.63 9.82 -7.45
CA ILE A 311 -8.62 9.28 -6.08
C ILE A 311 -9.42 7.98 -6.02
N MET A 312 -10.64 7.95 -6.57
CA MET A 312 -11.51 6.77 -6.55
C MET A 312 -10.97 5.63 -7.43
N TRP A 313 -10.37 5.96 -8.57
CA TRP A 313 -9.65 5.00 -9.41
C TRP A 313 -8.47 4.39 -8.64
N TRP A 314 -7.64 5.22 -8.01
CA TRP A 314 -6.49 4.76 -7.23
C TRP A 314 -6.94 3.85 -6.08
N ARG A 315 -7.97 4.24 -5.31
CA ARG A 315 -8.56 3.39 -4.24
C ARG A 315 -8.96 2.02 -4.76
N SER A 316 -9.63 1.99 -5.91
CA SER A 316 -10.11 0.74 -6.52
C SER A 316 -8.96 -0.14 -7.03
N ARG A 317 -7.90 0.48 -7.58
CA ARG A 317 -6.69 -0.23 -8.01
C ARG A 317 -5.91 -0.84 -6.86
N MET A 318 -5.81 -0.16 -5.72
CA MET A 318 -5.14 -0.70 -4.54
C MET A 318 -5.78 -2.01 -4.08
N VAL A 319 -7.11 -2.14 -4.18
CA VAL A 319 -7.82 -3.39 -3.87
C VAL A 319 -7.36 -4.53 -4.77
N ASP A 320 -7.29 -4.32 -6.09
CA ASP A 320 -6.82 -5.37 -7.01
C ASP A 320 -5.36 -5.77 -6.73
N MET A 321 -4.47 -4.79 -6.49
CA MET A 321 -3.05 -5.04 -6.22
C MET A 321 -2.85 -5.82 -4.91
N LEU A 322 -3.55 -5.42 -3.84
CA LEU A 322 -3.54 -6.13 -2.56
C LEU A 322 -4.13 -7.54 -2.71
N ASN A 323 -5.16 -7.74 -3.52
CA ASN A 323 -5.67 -9.09 -3.84
C ASN A 323 -4.64 -9.93 -4.59
N SER A 324 -3.86 -9.35 -5.50
CA SER A 324 -2.80 -10.07 -6.19
C SER A 324 -1.71 -10.54 -5.23
N VAL A 325 -1.29 -9.68 -4.29
CA VAL A 325 -0.33 -10.04 -3.23
C VAL A 325 -0.91 -11.12 -2.30
N SER A 326 -2.14 -10.92 -1.82
CA SER A 326 -2.83 -11.86 -0.94
C SER A 326 -3.15 -13.21 -1.61
N GLY A 327 -3.33 -13.22 -2.93
CA GLY A 327 -3.57 -14.43 -3.71
C GLY A 327 -2.28 -15.20 -4.04
N ALA A 328 -1.15 -14.49 -4.12
CA ALA A 328 0.15 -15.09 -4.41
C ALA A 328 0.71 -15.91 -3.25
N TRP A 329 0.41 -15.49 -2.02
CA TRP A 329 0.92 -16.11 -0.79
C TRP A 329 -0.20 -16.28 0.21
N ARG A 330 -0.34 -17.47 0.80
CA ARG A 330 -1.58 -17.84 1.51
C ARG A 330 -1.70 -17.23 2.92
N LYS A 331 -0.60 -16.74 3.48
CA LYS A 331 -0.50 -16.38 4.91
C LYS A 331 0.20 -15.06 5.27
N PRO A 332 0.78 -14.24 4.36
CA PRO A 332 1.49 -13.07 4.84
C PRO A 332 0.49 -12.05 5.37
N ARG A 333 0.80 -11.47 6.53
CA ARG A 333 0.19 -10.20 6.92
C ARG A 333 0.69 -9.13 5.93
N ILE A 334 -0.23 -8.32 5.43
CA ILE A 334 0.09 -7.20 4.55
C ILE A 334 -0.06 -5.90 5.33
N VAL A 335 1.03 -5.17 5.47
CA VAL A 335 1.07 -3.82 6.03
C VAL A 335 1.07 -2.84 4.88
N TRP A 336 -0.07 -2.20 4.64
CA TRP A 336 -0.18 -1.12 3.68
C TRP A 336 0.40 0.15 4.32
N ARG A 337 1.61 0.52 3.89
CA ARG A 337 2.32 1.71 4.32
C ARG A 337 1.82 2.92 3.51
N ASN A 338 1.51 4.02 4.17
CA ASN A 338 1.20 5.27 3.48
C ASN A 338 2.47 5.99 2.99
N THR A 339 2.31 6.93 2.06
CA THR A 339 3.44 7.60 1.41
C THR A 339 3.92 8.77 2.24
N ALA A 340 5.20 8.76 2.62
CA ALA A 340 5.81 9.86 3.37
C ALA A 340 5.78 11.17 2.59
N TYR A 341 5.83 12.29 3.33
CA TYR A 341 5.95 13.63 2.77
C TYR A 341 7.44 13.95 2.59
N PRO A 342 8.00 13.83 1.38
CA PRO A 342 9.40 14.12 1.19
C PRO A 342 9.59 15.64 1.12
N LEU A 343 10.84 16.09 1.27
CA LEU A 343 11.16 17.52 1.18
C LEU A 343 10.83 18.04 -0.22
N ALA A 344 9.96 19.04 -0.31
CA ALA A 344 9.70 19.74 -1.56
C ALA A 344 10.92 20.60 -1.90
N SER A 345 11.77 20.12 -2.81
CA SER A 345 12.98 20.81 -3.27
C SER A 345 12.98 20.97 -4.78
N GLU A 346 13.88 21.79 -5.33
CA GLU A 346 14.06 21.92 -6.78
C GLU A 346 14.48 20.60 -7.46
N ALA A 347 14.97 19.63 -6.70
CA ALA A 347 15.31 18.29 -7.16
C ALA A 347 14.13 17.29 -7.09
N SER A 348 12.99 17.66 -6.51
CA SER A 348 11.77 16.84 -6.47
C SER A 348 10.96 16.98 -7.76
N THR A 349 11.60 16.83 -8.93
CA THR A 349 10.95 16.99 -10.24
C THR A 349 10.61 15.66 -10.89
N VAL A 350 9.65 15.68 -11.81
CA VAL A 350 9.32 14.51 -12.64
C VAL A 350 10.55 14.04 -13.42
N GLU A 351 11.31 14.99 -13.97
CA GLU A 351 12.52 14.72 -14.73
C GLU A 351 13.62 14.06 -13.87
N ALA A 352 13.82 14.54 -12.64
CA ALA A 352 14.76 13.95 -11.69
C ALA A 352 14.34 12.53 -11.29
N PHE A 353 13.05 12.32 -11.02
CA PHE A 353 12.50 11.01 -10.66
C PHE A 353 12.72 9.95 -11.75
N LEU A 354 12.57 10.35 -13.02
CA LEU A 354 12.78 9.49 -14.17
C LEU A 354 14.25 9.38 -14.61
N GLY A 355 15.14 10.24 -14.09
CA GLY A 355 16.55 10.28 -14.46
C GLY A 355 16.79 10.86 -15.86
N ILE A 356 15.98 11.83 -16.29
CA ILE A 356 16.05 12.49 -17.60
C ILE A 356 16.44 13.98 -17.49
N GLU A 357 17.17 14.32 -16.41
CA GLU A 357 17.67 15.68 -16.16
C GLU A 357 18.55 16.17 -17.33
N GLY A 358 18.28 17.38 -17.83
CA GLY A 358 19.02 17.98 -18.95
C GLY A 358 18.32 17.98 -20.30
N GLU A 359 17.17 17.30 -20.44
CA GLU A 359 16.26 17.55 -21.57
C GLU A 359 15.59 18.93 -21.43
N ARG A 360 15.13 19.51 -22.55
CA ARG A 360 14.62 20.89 -22.69
C ARG A 360 13.28 21.15 -21.96
N ARG A 361 13.03 20.52 -20.81
CA ARG A 361 11.80 20.59 -20.02
C ARG A 361 11.99 21.51 -18.81
N LYS A 362 10.88 22.14 -18.39
CA LYS A 362 10.82 22.98 -17.20
C LYS A 362 10.89 22.07 -15.95
N ASN A 363 11.41 22.56 -14.83
CA ASN A 363 11.43 21.82 -13.56
C ASN A 363 9.99 21.58 -13.07
N HIS A 364 9.37 20.47 -13.45
CA HIS A 364 7.99 20.18 -13.11
C HIS A 364 7.93 19.49 -11.74
N PRO A 365 7.21 20.03 -10.74
CA PRO A 365 7.05 19.35 -9.45
C PRO A 365 6.51 17.93 -9.62
N LEU A 366 7.20 16.95 -9.02
CA LEU A 366 6.77 15.55 -9.02
C LEU A 366 5.46 15.36 -8.25
N TYR A 367 5.32 16.06 -7.12
CA TYR A 367 4.19 15.99 -6.23
C TYR A 367 3.99 17.33 -5.52
N HIS A 368 2.83 17.46 -4.89
CA HIS A 368 2.57 18.47 -3.88
C HIS A 368 1.97 17.79 -2.64
N ALA A 369 2.21 18.36 -1.45
CA ALA A 369 1.86 17.71 -0.18
C ALA A 369 0.36 17.41 -0.06
N ASN A 370 -0.51 18.24 -0.67
CA ASN A 370 -1.96 17.97 -0.74
C ASN A 370 -2.29 16.65 -1.46
N ARG A 371 -1.61 16.34 -2.57
CA ARG A 371 -1.85 15.12 -3.36
C ARG A 371 -1.44 13.88 -2.56
N ILE A 372 -0.32 13.96 -1.84
CA ILE A 372 0.12 12.92 -0.89
C ILE A 372 -0.91 12.76 0.23
N ALA A 373 -1.37 13.86 0.82
CA ALA A 373 -2.40 13.82 1.87
C ALA A 373 -3.71 13.20 1.36
N GLN A 374 -4.11 13.47 0.12
CA GLN A 374 -5.31 12.88 -0.49
C GLN A 374 -5.19 11.36 -0.67
N ILE A 375 -4.05 10.84 -1.18
CA ILE A 375 -3.87 9.39 -1.33
C ILE A 375 -3.71 8.69 0.04
N ASN A 376 -3.05 9.33 1.01
CA ASN A 376 -2.94 8.80 2.37
C ASN A 376 -4.31 8.76 3.08
N GLY A 377 -5.14 9.80 2.89
CA GLY A 377 -6.53 9.81 3.37
C GLY A 377 -7.40 8.75 2.67
N ALA A 378 -7.20 8.58 1.36
CA ALA A 378 -7.89 7.58 0.56
C ALA A 378 -7.56 6.14 1.01
N GLN A 379 -6.29 5.88 1.36
CA GLN A 379 -5.87 4.62 1.98
C GLN A 379 -6.56 4.41 3.33
N ARG A 380 -6.53 5.40 4.23
CA ARG A 380 -7.15 5.28 5.56
C ARG A 380 -8.64 4.96 5.44
N SER A 381 -9.35 5.68 4.57
CA SER A 381 -10.78 5.41 4.33
C SER A 381 -11.06 4.03 3.73
N ALA A 382 -10.12 3.45 2.97
CA ALA A 382 -10.27 2.11 2.41
C ALA A 382 -10.08 1.00 3.46
N LEU A 383 -9.35 1.29 4.54
CA LEU A 383 -9.11 0.38 5.66
C LEU A 383 -10.17 0.55 6.76
N GLU A 384 -10.54 1.80 7.05
CA GLU A 384 -11.52 2.22 8.05
C GLU A 384 -12.83 2.60 7.36
N VAL A 385 -13.55 1.58 6.90
CA VAL A 385 -14.83 1.79 6.21
C VAL A 385 -15.85 2.42 7.16
N HIS A 386 -16.43 3.55 6.72
CA HIS A 386 -17.51 4.24 7.41
C HIS A 386 -18.80 4.23 6.58
N GLY A 387 -19.93 3.92 7.22
CA GLY A 387 -21.24 3.90 6.56
C GLY A 387 -21.30 2.87 5.42
N ASP A 388 -21.75 3.33 4.25
CA ASP A 388 -21.95 2.50 3.05
C ASP A 388 -20.73 2.50 2.09
N ASP A 389 -19.57 2.99 2.53
CA ASP A 389 -18.36 3.05 1.70
C ASP A 389 -17.83 1.63 1.40
N VAL A 390 -17.96 1.16 0.17
CA VAL A 390 -17.46 -0.16 -0.25
C VAL A 390 -16.47 0.02 -1.39
N VAL A 391 -15.19 -0.09 -1.08
CA VAL A 391 -14.12 -0.08 -2.09
C VAL A 391 -14.04 -1.44 -2.77
N LYS A 392 -14.15 -1.46 -4.10
CA LYS A 392 -14.07 -2.65 -4.94
C LYS A 392 -12.89 -2.55 -5.89
N GLY A 393 -12.43 -3.69 -6.38
CA GLY A 393 -11.41 -3.71 -7.43
C GLY A 393 -11.83 -2.94 -8.68
N GLU A 394 -10.89 -2.27 -9.32
CA GLU A 394 -11.12 -1.58 -10.59
C GLU A 394 -11.17 -2.58 -11.74
N ARG A 395 -10.19 -3.48 -11.80
CA ARG A 395 -10.10 -4.54 -12.81
C ARG A 395 -11.04 -5.69 -12.48
N ALA A 396 -11.10 -6.09 -11.22
CA ALA A 396 -11.99 -7.14 -10.74
C ALA A 396 -13.07 -6.52 -9.84
N ARG A 397 -14.24 -6.18 -10.40
CA ARG A 397 -15.36 -5.57 -9.64
C ARG A 397 -15.88 -6.45 -8.49
N SER A 398 -15.59 -7.76 -8.52
CA SER A 398 -15.86 -8.69 -7.41
C SER A 398 -14.81 -8.67 -6.31
N ALA A 399 -13.59 -8.16 -6.57
CA ALA A 399 -12.55 -8.05 -5.57
C ALA A 399 -12.95 -7.07 -4.45
N ARG A 400 -12.54 -7.42 -3.24
CA ARG A 400 -12.75 -6.66 -2.01
C ARG A 400 -11.44 -6.58 -1.27
N MET A 401 -11.31 -5.63 -0.34
CA MET A 401 -10.12 -5.54 0.50
C MET A 401 -9.81 -6.91 1.14
N PRO A 402 -8.60 -7.47 0.94
CA PRO A 402 -8.25 -8.74 1.55
C PRO A 402 -8.30 -8.66 3.08
N ASN A 403 -8.72 -9.76 3.71
CA ASN A 403 -8.68 -9.87 5.17
C ASN A 403 -7.21 -9.83 5.65
N GLY A 404 -6.93 -9.10 6.72
CA GLY A 404 -5.60 -9.05 7.34
C GLY A 404 -4.65 -8.01 6.73
N VAL A 405 -5.12 -7.17 5.81
CA VAL A 405 -4.42 -5.93 5.46
C VAL A 405 -4.57 -4.94 6.61
N VAL A 406 -3.47 -4.38 7.09
CA VAL A 406 -3.45 -3.33 8.12
C VAL A 406 -2.74 -2.08 7.61
N GLY A 407 -3.14 -0.91 8.08
CA GLY A 407 -2.48 0.35 7.75
C GLY A 407 -1.25 0.60 8.61
N LEU A 408 -0.24 1.25 8.04
CA LEU A 408 0.87 1.84 8.79
C LEU A 408 0.97 3.34 8.47
N GLY A 409 0.88 4.16 9.52
CA GLY A 409 1.04 5.62 9.49
C GLY A 409 2.48 6.09 9.38
N PHE A 410 3.19 5.61 8.36
CA PHE A 410 4.59 5.96 8.11
C PHE A 410 4.79 7.45 7.86
N ALA A 411 3.90 8.07 7.07
CA ALA A 411 3.94 9.49 6.73
C ALA A 411 3.78 10.39 7.97
N GLU A 412 2.95 9.99 8.92
CA GLU A 412 2.75 10.71 10.19
C GLU A 412 4.00 10.63 11.07
N VAL A 413 4.65 9.47 11.12
CA VAL A 413 5.89 9.33 11.89
C VAL A 413 7.05 10.09 11.25
N MET A 414 7.11 10.15 9.92
CA MET A 414 8.16 10.90 9.20
C MET A 414 7.87 12.40 9.10
N MET A 415 6.68 12.86 9.48
CA MET A 415 6.31 14.26 9.38
C MET A 415 7.22 15.14 10.26
N GLY A 416 7.77 16.21 9.67
CA GLY A 416 8.70 17.12 10.35
C GLY A 416 10.14 16.58 10.47
N GLN A 417 10.45 15.45 9.81
CA GLN A 417 11.80 14.90 9.71
C GLN A 417 12.43 15.16 8.32
N ASP A 418 11.88 16.10 7.57
CA ASP A 418 12.25 16.42 6.18
C ASP A 418 13.67 17.00 6.04
N GLN A 419 14.18 17.69 7.07
CA GLN A 419 15.62 18.07 7.12
C GLN A 419 16.57 16.87 7.19
N HIS A 420 16.04 15.68 7.49
CA HIS A 420 16.74 14.42 7.52
C HIS A 420 16.33 13.54 6.32
N ALA A 421 16.12 14.12 5.14
CA ALA A 421 16.00 13.35 3.91
C ALA A 421 17.41 13.02 3.36
N LEU A 422 17.62 11.80 2.84
CA LEU A 422 18.86 11.47 2.15
C LEU A 422 18.91 12.15 0.77
N ASP A 423 17.77 12.09 0.09
CA ASP A 423 17.51 12.71 -1.18
C ASP A 423 16.03 13.17 -1.19
N PRO A 424 15.55 13.86 -2.23
CA PRO A 424 14.20 14.42 -2.26
C PRO A 424 13.05 13.40 -2.25
N LEU A 425 13.34 12.09 -2.20
CA LEU A 425 12.37 11.01 -2.21
C LEU A 425 12.61 10.03 -1.04
N ALA A 426 13.88 9.72 -0.78
CA ALA A 426 14.29 8.74 0.19
C ALA A 426 14.54 9.37 1.57
N PRO A 427 13.94 8.81 2.64
CA PRO A 427 14.26 9.21 4.01
C PRO A 427 15.74 8.94 4.34
N SER A 428 16.35 9.69 5.27
CA SER A 428 17.68 9.35 5.79
C SER A 428 17.67 8.08 6.64
N GLN A 429 18.88 7.62 6.99
CA GLN A 429 19.07 6.55 7.95
C GLN A 429 18.58 6.93 9.35
N LEU A 430 18.89 8.15 9.83
CA LEU A 430 18.46 8.67 11.12
C LEU A 430 17.75 10.03 10.96
N PRO A 431 16.53 10.19 11.52
CA PRO A 431 15.83 9.22 12.36
C PRO A 431 15.04 8.15 11.59
N CYS A 432 14.77 8.40 10.31
CA CYS A 432 13.69 7.75 9.58
C CYS A 432 13.91 6.23 9.32
N GLY A 433 15.11 5.83 8.90
CA GLY A 433 15.46 4.43 8.70
C GLY A 433 15.39 3.59 9.99
N ALA A 434 15.80 4.16 11.13
CA ALA A 434 15.68 3.49 12.42
C ALA A 434 14.22 3.34 12.86
N LEU A 435 13.40 4.39 12.72
CA LEU A 435 11.97 4.31 13.02
C LEU A 435 11.27 3.27 12.15
N PHE A 436 11.59 3.20 10.85
CA PHE A 436 11.08 2.16 9.97
C PHE A 436 11.52 0.76 10.42
N GLY A 437 12.80 0.59 10.81
CA GLY A 437 13.31 -0.67 11.34
C GLY A 437 12.53 -1.14 12.56
N GLU A 438 12.22 -0.24 13.50
CA GLU A 438 11.41 -0.55 14.67
C GLU A 438 9.97 -0.94 14.30
N MET A 439 9.31 -0.18 13.41
CA MET A 439 7.98 -0.53 12.89
C MET A 439 7.94 -1.91 12.24
N MET A 440 8.95 -2.20 11.40
CA MET A 440 9.08 -3.47 10.70
C MET A 440 9.18 -4.63 11.69
N LEU A 441 10.06 -4.51 12.68
CA LEU A 441 10.27 -5.56 13.70
C LEU A 441 9.02 -5.76 14.56
N TRP A 442 8.33 -4.68 14.92
CA TRP A 442 7.08 -4.75 15.67
C TRP A 442 5.97 -5.47 14.88
N HIS A 443 5.76 -5.08 13.62
CA HIS A 443 4.76 -5.74 12.76
C HIS A 443 5.13 -7.19 12.44
N LEU A 444 6.43 -7.51 12.33
CA LEU A 444 6.89 -8.88 12.12
C LEU A 444 6.56 -9.75 13.33
N ARG A 445 6.88 -9.28 14.54
CA ARG A 445 6.52 -9.96 15.79
C ARG A 445 5.02 -10.25 15.83
N ASP A 446 4.20 -9.24 15.58
CA ASP A 446 2.74 -9.35 15.62
C ASP A 446 2.17 -10.22 14.48
N ALA A 447 2.90 -10.40 13.38
CA ALA A 447 2.51 -11.29 12.29
C ALA A 447 2.83 -12.76 12.57
N VAL A 448 3.98 -13.06 13.20
CA VAL A 448 4.43 -14.44 13.42
C VAL A 448 4.02 -15.02 14.77
N ASN A 449 3.84 -14.17 15.77
CA ASN A 449 3.35 -14.51 17.11
C ASN A 449 2.07 -13.71 17.42
N PRO A 450 0.98 -13.95 16.67
CA PRO A 450 -0.26 -13.19 16.75
C PRO A 450 -1.11 -13.55 17.97
#